data_AF-A0A925FTJ3-F1
#
_entry.id   AF-A0A925FTJ3-F1
#
_cell.length_a   1.000
_cell.length_b   1.000
_cell.length_c   1.000
_cell.angle_alpha   90.00
_cell.angle_beta   90.00
_cell.angle_gamma   90.00
#
_symmetry.space_group_name_H-M   'P 1'
#
loop_
_entity.id
_entity.type
_entity.pdbx_description
1 polymer ?
#
loop_
_entity_poly.entity_id
_entity_poly.type
_entity_poly.pdbx_seq_one_letter_code
_entity_poly.pdbx_strand_id
1 'polypeptide(L)'
;TGGAESILNNCRFDGESIDLHHAALRNDFETTVFAAHPEIGIVKQTLLDLGARQAMMSGSGASVFGIFDKEETRQATQKALEKNLNWRMFAVAAISRDTYREALGITY
;
A
#
# COMPACT_ATOMS: atom_id res chain seq x y z
N THR A 1 1.44 -4.31 39.88
CA THR A 1 2.39 -4.93 38.94
C THR A 1 1.79 -4.86 37.55
N GLY A 2 2.01 -3.73 36.87
CA GLY A 2 1.47 -3.44 35.54
C GLY A 2 2.59 -3.36 34.51
N GLY A 3 2.23 -3.48 33.24
CA GLY A 3 3.12 -3.09 32.14
C GLY A 3 3.28 -4.08 30.98
N ALA A 4 2.33 -4.98 30.70
CA ALA A 4 2.39 -5.83 29.50
C ALA A 4 1.03 -6.12 28.85
N GLU A 5 -0.02 -5.35 29.16
CA GLU A 5 -1.28 -5.48 28.44
C GLU A 5 -1.32 -4.52 27.24
N SER A 6 -1.12 -5.11 26.07
CA SER A 6 -1.74 -4.71 24.82
C SER A 6 -1.23 -3.42 24.14
N ILE A 7 -0.03 -3.48 23.56
CA ILE A 7 0.33 -2.67 22.38
C ILE A 7 -0.38 -3.24 21.11
N LEU A 8 -0.83 -4.50 21.17
CA LEU A 8 -1.35 -5.24 20.01
C LEU A 8 -2.86 -5.09 19.75
N ASN A 9 -3.64 -4.43 20.61
CA ASN A 9 -5.08 -4.19 20.33
C ASN A 9 -5.36 -3.17 19.21
N ASN A 10 -4.34 -2.47 18.71
CA ASN A 10 -4.54 -1.40 17.72
C ASN A 10 -4.69 -1.89 16.26
N CYS A 11 -4.69 -3.20 16.04
CA CYS A 11 -4.90 -3.80 14.71
C CYS A 11 -6.04 -4.83 14.74
N ARG A 12 -7.20 -4.40 15.24
CA ARG A 12 -8.50 -5.06 15.00
C ARG A 12 -9.34 -4.19 14.08
N PHE A 13 -9.01 -4.26 12.80
CA PHE A 13 -10.02 -4.11 11.75
C PHE A 13 -9.98 -5.41 10.98
N ASP A 14 -10.92 -6.30 11.29
CA ASP A 14 -11.26 -7.42 10.43
C ASP A 14 -11.90 -6.78 9.19
N GLY A 15 -11.05 -6.40 8.24
CA GLY A 15 -11.41 -5.57 7.10
C GLY A 15 -12.24 -6.36 6.10
N GLU A 16 -13.53 -6.54 6.37
CA GLU A 16 -14.45 -7.13 5.39
C GLU A 16 -14.70 -6.20 4.19
N SER A 17 -14.53 -4.88 4.38
CA SER A 17 -14.32 -3.93 3.27
C SER A 17 -13.72 -2.62 3.78
N ILE A 18 -12.69 -2.11 3.12
CA ILE A 18 -12.21 -0.74 3.34
C ILE A 18 -12.92 0.13 2.31
N ASP A 19 -13.84 0.99 2.76
CA ASP A 19 -14.41 2.02 1.89
C ASP A 19 -13.37 3.12 1.63
N LEU A 20 -12.60 2.90 0.57
CA LEU A 20 -11.61 3.84 0.07
C LEU A 20 -12.25 5.08 -0.60
N HIS A 21 -13.58 5.23 -0.66
CA HIS A 21 -14.22 6.46 -1.18
C HIS A 21 -14.15 7.59 -0.17
N HIS A 22 -14.21 7.27 1.12
CA HIS A 22 -14.30 8.26 2.20
C HIS A 22 -13.05 8.31 3.09
N ALA A 23 -12.23 7.25 3.11
CA ALA A 23 -10.96 7.25 3.82
C ALA A 23 -9.83 7.77 2.92
N ALA A 24 -9.37 8.99 3.20
CA ALA A 24 -8.14 9.51 2.58
C ALA A 24 -6.92 8.83 3.22
N LEU A 25 -6.18 8.04 2.45
CA LEU A 25 -4.89 7.53 2.89
C LEU A 25 -3.92 8.69 3.12
N ARG A 26 -3.29 8.72 4.29
CA ARG A 26 -2.33 9.74 4.69
C ARG A 26 -1.09 9.09 5.29
N ASN A 27 0.07 9.60 4.89
CA ASN A 27 1.35 9.24 5.48
C ASN A 27 2.10 10.54 5.82
N ASP A 28 2.34 10.75 7.12
CA ASP A 28 2.94 11.99 7.64
C ASP A 28 4.39 12.21 7.19
N PHE A 29 5.08 11.17 6.70
CA PHE A 29 6.44 11.29 6.17
C PHE A 29 6.46 11.87 4.74
N GLU A 30 5.36 11.82 3.99
CA GLU A 30 5.33 12.21 2.58
C GLU A 30 5.79 13.66 2.37
N THR A 31 5.32 14.60 3.19
CA THR A 31 5.69 16.02 3.06
C THR A 31 7.21 16.22 3.11
N THR A 32 7.86 15.63 4.11
CA THR A 32 9.31 15.77 4.31
C THR A 32 10.09 14.98 3.28
N VAL A 33 9.67 13.75 2.98
CA VAL A 33 10.38 12.86 2.05
C VAL A 33 10.26 13.39 0.62
N PHE A 34 9.11 13.89 0.19
CA PHE A 34 8.96 14.44 -1.16
C PHE A 34 9.72 15.76 -1.34
N ALA A 35 9.89 16.54 -0.28
CA ALA A 35 10.73 17.74 -0.33
C ALA A 35 12.22 17.39 -0.51
N ALA A 36 12.70 16.33 0.14
CA ALA A 36 14.08 15.86 0.03
C ALA A 36 14.34 15.00 -1.23
N HIS A 37 13.35 14.22 -1.65
CA HIS A 37 13.38 13.24 -2.74
C HIS A 37 12.12 13.36 -3.62
N PRO A 38 12.03 14.40 -4.48
CA PRO A 38 10.85 14.64 -5.31
C PRO A 38 10.50 13.48 -6.25
N GLU A 39 11.48 12.66 -6.62
CA GLU A 39 11.31 11.46 -7.44
C GLU A 39 10.30 10.47 -6.84
N ILE A 40 10.21 10.39 -5.51
CA ILE A 40 9.25 9.50 -4.82
C ILE A 40 7.82 10.04 -4.99
N GLY A 41 7.66 11.37 -4.91
CA GLY A 41 6.37 12.03 -5.18
C GLY A 41 5.91 11.85 -6.63
N ILE A 42 6.86 11.85 -7.59
CA ILE A 42 6.58 11.57 -9.00
C ILE A 42 6.05 10.15 -9.18
N VAL A 43 6.62 9.15 -8.49
CA VAL A 43 6.10 7.77 -8.53
C VAL A 43 4.64 7.72 -8.06
N LYS A 44 4.34 8.37 -6.92
CA LYS A 44 2.97 8.44 -6.39
C LYS A 44 2.01 9.06 -7.40
N GLN A 45 2.36 10.20 -7.99
CA GLN A 45 1.50 10.88 -8.96
C GLN A 45 1.32 10.02 -10.23
N THR A 46 2.39 9.39 -10.71
CA THR A 46 2.34 8.52 -11.90
C THR A 46 1.38 7.34 -11.69
N LEU A 47 1.36 6.73 -10.49
CA LEU A 47 0.41 5.66 -10.19
C LEU A 47 -1.04 6.15 -10.25
N LEU A 48 -1.32 7.34 -9.70
CA LEU A 48 -2.66 7.95 -9.76
C LEU A 48 -3.08 8.26 -11.21
N ASP A 49 -2.18 8.85 -11.99
CA ASP A 49 -2.43 9.21 -13.39
C ASP A 49 -2.70 7.97 -14.27
N LEU A 50 -2.10 6.83 -13.93
CA LEU A 50 -2.30 5.54 -14.61
C LEU A 50 -3.53 4.76 -14.12
N GLY A 51 -4.31 5.33 -13.20
CA GLY A 51 -5.60 4.77 -12.78
C GLY A 51 -5.56 4.01 -11.45
N ALA A 52 -4.52 4.22 -10.62
CA ALA A 52 -4.63 3.85 -9.21
C ALA A 52 -5.72 4.70 -8.56
N ARG A 53 -6.62 4.04 -7.83
CA ARG A 53 -7.66 4.70 -7.05
C ARG A 53 -7.07 5.56 -5.94
N GLN A 54 -6.08 5.01 -5.24
CA GLN A 54 -5.29 5.71 -4.24
C GLN A 54 -3.83 5.30 -4.38
N ALA A 55 -2.91 6.18 -4.01
CA ALA A 55 -1.48 5.88 -3.95
C ALA A 55 -0.85 6.58 -2.74
N MET A 56 0.11 5.91 -2.11
CA MET A 56 0.77 6.42 -0.91
C MET A 56 2.14 5.79 -0.73
N MET A 57 3.03 6.49 -0.02
CA MET A 57 4.27 5.88 0.48
C MET A 57 3.97 4.85 1.58
N SER A 58 4.74 3.76 1.63
CA SER A 58 4.68 2.76 2.69
C SER A 58 5.70 3.09 3.79
N GLY A 59 5.23 3.30 5.03
CA GLY A 59 6.09 3.66 6.16
C GLY A 59 6.89 4.94 5.90
N SER A 60 8.18 4.95 6.25
CA SER A 60 9.08 6.09 5.98
C SER A 60 9.65 6.10 4.55
N GLY A 61 9.17 5.24 3.65
CA GLY A 61 9.65 5.14 2.27
C GLY A 61 10.92 4.28 2.10
N ALA A 62 11.49 4.20 0.89
CA ALA A 62 11.08 4.90 -0.35
C ALA A 62 9.98 4.20 -1.16
N SER A 63 9.47 3.06 -0.68
CA SER A 63 8.44 2.29 -1.38
C SER A 63 7.14 3.06 -1.48
N VAL A 64 6.57 3.13 -2.68
CA VAL A 64 5.23 3.68 -2.96
C VAL A 64 4.35 2.57 -3.48
N PHE A 65 3.10 2.53 -3.04
CA PHE A 65 2.11 1.58 -3.53
C PHE A 65 0.89 2.31 -4.09
N GLY A 66 0.23 1.66 -5.05
CA GLY A 66 -1.05 2.08 -5.61
C GLY A 66 -2.10 0.99 -5.39
N ILE A 67 -3.32 1.39 -5.03
CA ILE A 67 -4.48 0.51 -4.91
C ILE A 67 -5.31 0.64 -6.19
N PHE A 68 -5.70 -0.49 -6.75
CA PHE A 68 -6.48 -0.56 -7.99
C PHE A 68 -7.76 -1.33 -7.73
N ASP A 69 -8.90 -0.79 -8.19
CA ASP A 69 -10.21 -1.47 -8.08
C ASP A 69 -10.32 -2.65 -9.05
N LYS A 70 -9.53 -2.64 -10.13
CA LYS A 70 -9.56 -3.63 -11.20
C LYS A 70 -8.16 -4.14 -11.51
N GLU A 71 -8.06 -5.45 -11.63
CA GLU A 71 -6.83 -6.15 -12.00
C GLU A 71 -6.32 -5.71 -13.38
N GLU A 72 -7.23 -5.47 -14.34
CA GLU A 72 -6.87 -5.03 -15.69
C GLU A 72 -6.17 -3.66 -15.68
N THR A 73 -6.65 -2.72 -14.86
CA THR A 73 -6.01 -1.40 -14.70
C THR A 73 -4.62 -1.52 -14.09
N ARG A 74 -4.47 -2.39 -13.10
CA ARG A 74 -3.17 -2.67 -12.46
C ARG A 74 -2.17 -3.25 -13.46
N GLN A 75 -2.60 -4.21 -14.29
CA GLN A 75 -1.77 -4.84 -15.32
C GLN A 75 -1.38 -3.84 -16.43
N ALA A 76 -2.31 -3.00 -16.87
CA ALA A 76 -2.02 -1.94 -17.84
C ALA A 76 -1.01 -0.92 -17.28
N THR A 77 -1.16 -0.54 -16.01
CA THR A 77 -0.21 0.33 -15.29
C THR A 77 1.18 -0.29 -15.22
N GLN A 78 1.28 -1.56 -14.82
CA GLN A 78 2.55 -2.30 -14.76
C GLN A 78 3.25 -2.29 -16.13
N LYS A 79 2.52 -2.63 -17.20
CA LYS A 79 3.05 -2.63 -18.57
C LYS A 79 3.49 -1.24 -19.04
N ALA A 80 2.76 -0.18 -18.65
CA ALA A 80 3.15 1.20 -18.98
C ALA A 80 4.46 1.59 -18.30
N LEU A 81 4.67 1.12 -17.07
CA LEU A 81 5.85 1.41 -16.27
C LEU A 81 7.05 0.51 -16.58
N GLU A 82 6.88 -0.64 -17.22
CA GLU A 82 7.99 -1.53 -17.64
C GLU A 82 9.03 -0.83 -18.50
N LYS A 83 8.64 0.25 -19.21
CA LYS A 83 9.55 1.09 -20.00
C LYS A 83 10.50 1.93 -19.14
N ASN A 84 10.14 2.16 -17.87
CA ASN A 84 10.96 2.86 -16.89
C ASN A 84 11.81 1.85 -16.10
N LEU A 85 12.99 1.52 -16.64
CA LEU A 85 13.89 0.50 -16.08
C LEU A 85 14.49 0.82 -14.69
N ASN A 86 14.25 2.03 -14.17
CA ASN A 86 14.85 2.49 -12.91
C ASN A 86 14.00 2.14 -11.68
N TRP A 87 12.75 1.71 -11.84
CA TRP A 87 11.87 1.40 -10.71
C TRP A 87 11.66 -0.11 -10.59
N ARG A 88 11.97 -0.63 -9.41
CA ARG A 88 11.65 -2.01 -9.08
C ARG A 88 10.18 -2.10 -8.68
N MET A 89 9.39 -2.84 -9.45
CA MET A 89 7.95 -2.95 -9.26
C MET A 89 7.53 -4.38 -8.94
N PHE A 90 6.50 -4.52 -8.13
CA PHE A 90 5.93 -5.80 -7.75
C PHE A 90 4.41 -5.73 -7.78
N ALA A 91 3.80 -6.66 -8.51
CA ALA A 91 2.38 -6.95 -8.43
C ALA A 91 2.08 -7.74 -7.16
N VAL A 92 1.21 -7.24 -6.29
CA VAL A 92 0.80 -7.94 -5.06
C VAL A 92 -0.70 -7.82 -4.86
N ALA A 93 -1.28 -8.79 -4.14
CA ALA A 93 -2.66 -8.77 -3.69
C ALA A 93 -2.70 -8.73 -2.16
N ALA A 94 -3.58 -7.92 -1.59
CA ALA A 94 -3.88 -7.99 -0.16
C ALA A 94 -4.70 -9.26 0.11
N ILE A 95 -4.28 -10.06 1.09
CA ILE A 95 -4.99 -11.25 1.54
C ILE A 95 -5.55 -11.01 2.94
N SER A 96 -6.63 -11.72 3.27
CA SER A 96 -7.17 -11.68 4.63
C SER A 96 -6.18 -12.28 5.62
N ARG A 97 -6.34 -11.93 6.90
CA ARG A 97 -5.54 -12.52 7.98
C ARG A 97 -5.73 -14.03 8.06
N ASP A 98 -6.92 -14.54 7.77
CA ASP A 98 -7.21 -15.97 7.78
C ASP A 98 -6.48 -16.69 6.64
N THR A 99 -6.56 -16.16 5.41
CA THR A 99 -5.79 -16.69 4.26
C THR A 99 -4.29 -16.66 4.53
N TYR A 100 -3.79 -15.60 5.18
CA TYR A 100 -2.38 -15.53 5.59
C TYR A 100 -2.01 -16.61 6.63
N ARG A 101 -2.87 -16.85 7.63
CA ARG A 101 -2.65 -17.88 8.67
C ARG A 101 -2.68 -19.29 8.10
N GLU A 102 -3.64 -19.56 7.21
CA GLU A 102 -3.73 -20.82 6.48
C GLU A 102 -2.46 -21.08 5.66
N ALA A 103 -1.97 -20.06 4.94
CA ALA A 103 -0.73 -20.16 4.17
C ALA A 103 0.52 -20.45 5.03
N LEU A 104 0.49 -20.06 6.32
CA LEU A 104 1.56 -20.35 7.27
C LEU A 104 1.36 -21.67 8.05
N GLY A 105 0.26 -22.40 7.83
CA GLY A 105 -0.06 -23.61 8.58
C GLY A 105 -0.41 -23.35 10.04
N ILE A 106 -0.83 -22.14 10.39
CA ILE A 106 -1.23 -21.74 11.74
C ILE A 106 -2.75 -21.84 11.86
N THR A 107 -3.29 -23.06 11.86
CA THR A 107 -4.68 -23.34 12.26
C THR A 107 -4.76 -23.47 13.78
N TYR A 108 -5.66 -22.71 14.40
CA TYR A 108 -5.99 -22.80 15.83
C TYR A 108 -7.16 -23.75 16.06
#